data_AF-A0A8S0VD20-F1
#
_entry.id   AF-A0A8S0VD20-F1
#
_cell.length_a   1.000
_cell.length_b   1.000
_cell.length_c   1.000
_cell.angle_alpha   90.00
_cell.angle_beta   90.00
_cell.angle_gamma   90.00
#
_symmetry.space_group_name_H-M   'P 1'
#
loop_
_entity.id
_entity.type
_entity.pdbx_description
1 polymer ?
#
loop_
_entity_poly.entity_id
_entity_poly.type
_entity_poly.pdbx_seq_one_letter_code
_entity_poly.pdbx_strand_id
1 'polypeptide(L)'
;MAGLQQKMTNMQSMLESCMDMQIELQRSVQQELSAALNRSVVSTGTCWGNNMPKDESRWDHVRKGICCICSDSKIHSLLYRCGHMCTCSKCADSLVQDKGNCPMCNAPVVEAVQAYFVQ
;
A
#
# COMPACT_ATOMS: atom_id res chain seq x y z
N MET A 1 58.96 2.40 -22.57
CA MET A 1 58.01 2.95 -21.58
C MET A 1 56.55 2.93 -22.02
N ALA A 2 56.23 2.91 -23.31
CA ALA A 2 54.85 2.92 -23.82
C ALA A 2 53.94 1.76 -23.32
N GLY A 3 54.48 0.55 -23.16
CA GLY A 3 53.69 -0.61 -22.74
C GLY A 3 53.16 -0.56 -21.31
N LEU A 4 53.84 0.13 -20.39
CA LEU A 4 53.38 0.29 -19.00
C LEU A 4 52.27 1.35 -18.92
N GLN A 5 52.42 2.45 -19.65
CA GLN A 5 51.37 3.47 -19.81
C GLN A 5 50.11 2.91 -20.47
N GLN A 6 50.24 2.03 -21.47
CA GLN A 6 49.09 1.36 -22.07
C GLN A 6 48.35 0.46 -21.06
N LYS A 7 49.10 -0.27 -20.22
CA LYS A 7 48.48 -1.09 -19.16
C LYS A 7 47.77 -0.24 -18.11
N MET A 8 48.36 0.88 -17.70
CA MET A 8 47.75 1.81 -16.75
C MET A 8 46.46 2.44 -17.30
N THR A 9 46.47 2.87 -18.56
CA THR A 9 45.28 3.44 -19.22
C THR A 9 44.17 2.41 -19.40
N ASN A 10 44.50 1.16 -19.75
CA ASN A 10 43.53 0.07 -19.81
C ASN A 10 42.89 -0.20 -18.43
N MET A 11 43.70 -0.25 -17.36
CA MET A 11 43.19 -0.44 -16.00
C MET A 11 42.30 0.72 -15.53
N GLN A 12 42.69 1.96 -15.87
CA GLN A 12 41.89 3.14 -15.57
C GLN A 12 40.53 3.09 -16.27
N SER A 13 40.50 2.76 -17.56
CA SER A 13 39.24 2.63 -18.32
C SER A 13 38.33 1.54 -17.78
N MET A 14 38.88 0.41 -17.33
CA MET A 14 38.10 -0.64 -16.67
C MET A 14 37.49 -0.16 -15.35
N LEU A 15 38.24 0.60 -14.54
CA LEU A 15 37.74 1.16 -13.29
C LEU A 15 36.64 2.19 -13.52
N GLU A 16 36.80 3.07 -14.51
CA GLU A 16 35.79 4.06 -14.91
C GLU A 16 34.48 3.37 -15.33
N SER A 17 34.56 2.34 -16.18
CA SER A 17 33.39 1.57 -16.59
C SER A 17 32.71 0.85 -15.42
N CYS A 18 33.47 0.32 -14.46
CA CYS A 18 32.91 -0.27 -13.25
C CYS A 18 32.21 0.76 -12.36
N MET A 19 32.76 1.98 -12.24
CA MET A 19 32.15 3.06 -11.47
C MET A 19 30.85 3.54 -12.12
N ASP A 20 30.80 3.69 -13.45
CA ASP A 20 29.59 4.09 -14.17
C ASP A 20 28.44 3.10 -13.94
N MET A 21 28.73 1.80 -14.04
CA MET A 21 27.76 0.76 -13.75
C MET A 21 27.33 0.75 -12.28
N GLN A 22 28.24 1.02 -11.34
CA GLN A 22 27.87 1.19 -9.93
C GLN A 22 26.93 2.37 -9.71
N ILE A 23 27.16 3.49 -10.40
CA ILE A 23 26.29 4.67 -10.33
C ILE A 23 24.90 4.35 -10.90
N GLU A 24 24.84 3.62 -12.01
CA GLU A 24 23.57 3.19 -12.60
C GLU A 24 22.79 2.25 -11.66
N LEU A 25 23.47 1.26 -11.07
CA LEU A 25 22.84 0.37 -10.09
C LEU A 25 22.31 1.12 -8.87
N GLN A 26 23.11 2.06 -8.33
CA GLN A 26 22.67 2.92 -7.23
C GLN A 26 21.44 3.76 -7.63
N ARG A 27 21.39 4.28 -8.86
CA ARG A 27 20.24 5.00 -9.40
C ARG A 27 19.00 4.11 -9.54
N SER A 28 19.14 2.89 -10.03
CA SER A 28 18.03 1.93 -10.13
C SER A 28 17.43 1.62 -8.77
N VAL A 29 18.26 1.39 -7.75
CA VAL A 29 17.79 1.17 -6.37
C VAL A 29 17.07 2.42 -5.83
N GLN A 30 17.60 3.62 -6.06
CA GLN A 30 16.94 4.86 -5.66
C GLN A 30 15.59 5.05 -6.36
N GLN A 31 15.48 4.65 -7.63
CA GLN A 31 14.22 4.69 -8.37
C GLN A 31 13.20 3.70 -7.78
N GLU A 32 13.60 2.48 -7.46
CA GLU A 32 12.74 1.49 -6.78
C GLU A 32 12.25 1.98 -5.42
N LEU A 33 13.14 2.58 -4.61
CA LEU A 33 12.77 3.18 -3.33
C LEU A 33 11.78 4.33 -3.53
N SER A 34 12.01 5.22 -4.50
CA SER A 34 11.10 6.32 -4.81
C SER A 34 9.72 5.81 -5.24
N ALA A 35 9.65 4.71 -5.99
CA ALA A 35 8.40 4.09 -6.39
C ALA A 35 7.69 3.43 -5.20
N ALA A 36 8.43 2.79 -4.28
CA ALA A 36 7.89 2.20 -3.06
C ALA A 36 7.38 3.26 -2.05
N LEU A 37 8.14 4.34 -1.84
CA LEU A 37 7.73 5.49 -1.02
C LEU A 37 6.57 6.26 -1.66
N ASN A 38 6.57 6.49 -2.98
CA ASN A 38 5.42 7.11 -3.65
C ASN A 38 4.19 6.22 -3.60
N ARG A 39 4.35 4.89 -3.59
CA ARG A 39 3.22 3.96 -3.35
C ARG A 39 2.72 4.03 -1.91
N SER A 40 3.59 4.21 -0.92
CA SER A 40 3.18 4.45 0.46
C SER A 40 2.51 5.83 0.63
N VAL A 41 2.95 6.85 -0.11
CA VAL A 41 2.27 8.16 -0.21
C VAL A 41 0.95 8.04 -0.96
N VAL A 42 0.80 7.21 -1.98
CA VAL A 42 -0.51 6.94 -2.60
C VAL A 42 -1.46 6.21 -1.64
N SER A 43 -0.94 5.46 -0.66
CA SER A 43 -1.72 4.94 0.46
C SER A 43 -1.86 5.91 1.65
N THR A 44 -1.16 7.05 1.68
CA THR A 44 -1.12 7.95 2.86
C THR A 44 -1.15 9.46 2.54
N GLY A 45 -1.43 9.88 1.30
CA GLY A 45 -1.20 11.28 0.91
C GLY A 45 -1.55 11.63 -0.53
N THR A 46 -2.86 11.77 -0.80
CA THR A 46 -3.28 12.98 -1.51
C THR A 46 -3.62 14.00 -0.44
N CYS A 47 -2.67 14.87 -0.09
CA CYS A 47 -2.93 16.08 0.68
C CYS A 47 -2.42 17.29 -0.08
N TRP A 48 -3.12 17.63 -1.17
CA TRP A 48 -3.23 19.01 -1.61
C TRP A 48 -4.61 19.51 -1.17
N GLY A 49 -4.63 20.41 -0.19
CA GLY A 49 -5.84 21.08 0.28
C GLY A 49 -6.05 21.03 1.78
N ASN A 50 -5.42 21.97 2.49
CA ASN A 50 -5.88 22.43 3.79
C ASN A 50 -7.29 23.03 3.62
N ASN A 51 -8.33 22.20 3.69
CA ASN A 51 -9.76 22.49 3.96
C ASN A 51 -10.62 21.28 3.54
N MET A 52 -10.37 20.10 4.11
CA MET A 52 -11.36 19.03 4.14
C MET A 52 -11.74 18.84 5.61
N PRO A 53 -13.04 18.86 5.98
CA PRO A 53 -13.39 18.52 7.34
C PRO A 53 -12.82 17.12 7.57
N LYS A 54 -11.87 17.01 8.50
CA LYS A 54 -11.47 15.74 9.07
C LYS A 54 -12.73 15.14 9.66
N ASP A 55 -13.40 14.34 8.85
CA ASP A 55 -14.58 13.62 9.24
C ASP A 55 -14.11 12.42 10.08
N GLU A 56 -13.52 12.74 11.23
CA GLU A 56 -13.14 11.80 12.29
C GLU A 56 -14.35 10.93 12.68
N SER A 57 -15.56 11.39 12.34
CA SER A 57 -16.83 10.73 12.59
C SER A 57 -17.10 9.48 11.73
N ARG A 58 -16.52 9.34 10.52
CA ARG A 58 -16.89 8.22 9.62
C ARG A 58 -16.56 6.85 10.19
N TRP A 59 -15.47 6.77 10.95
CA TRP A 59 -14.96 5.51 11.48
C TRP A 59 -15.23 5.31 12.97
N ASP A 60 -15.93 6.26 13.61
CA ASP A 60 -16.31 6.13 15.02
C ASP A 60 -17.23 4.94 15.25
N HIS A 61 -18.11 4.65 14.29
CA HIS A 61 -18.96 3.46 14.32
C HIS A 61 -18.10 2.17 14.31
N VAL A 62 -17.07 2.11 13.47
CA VAL A 62 -16.16 0.97 13.40
C VAL A 62 -15.38 0.77 14.70
N ARG A 63 -14.89 1.86 15.31
CA ARG A 63 -14.22 1.82 16.62
C ARG A 63 -15.13 1.31 17.74
N LYS A 64 -16.43 1.57 17.63
CA LYS A 64 -17.47 1.06 18.55
C LYS A 64 -17.92 -0.37 18.19
N GLY A 65 -17.33 -0.99 17.17
CA GLY A 65 -17.69 -2.33 16.71
C GLY A 65 -19.02 -2.39 15.96
N ILE A 66 -19.45 -1.29 15.35
CA ILE A 66 -20.71 -1.15 14.60
C ILE A 66 -20.40 -1.07 13.10
N CYS A 67 -21.16 -1.80 12.29
CA CYS A 67 -21.04 -1.85 10.83
C CYS A 67 -21.08 -0.44 10.23
N CYS A 68 -20.09 -0.09 9.41
CA CYS A 68 -20.02 1.24 8.80
C CYS A 68 -20.99 1.47 7.63
N ILE A 69 -21.69 0.43 7.18
CA ILE A 69 -22.66 0.52 6.07
C ILE A 69 -24.08 0.73 6.59
N CYS A 70 -24.54 -0.14 7.49
CA CYS A 70 -25.91 -0.05 8.02
C CYS A 70 -26.02 0.74 9.33
N SER A 71 -24.90 0.99 10.02
CA SER A 71 -24.85 1.70 11.32
C SER A 71 -25.75 1.10 12.42
N ASP A 72 -26.16 -0.16 12.27
CA ASP A 72 -27.17 -0.81 13.12
C ASP A 72 -26.62 -2.09 13.77
N SER A 73 -25.99 -2.96 12.97
CA SER A 73 -25.49 -4.25 13.43
C SER A 73 -24.03 -4.21 13.87
N LYS A 74 -23.63 -5.09 14.79
CA LYS A 74 -22.23 -5.28 15.16
C LYS A 74 -21.38 -5.78 13.99
N ILE A 75 -20.12 -5.40 13.97
CA ILE A 75 -19.11 -5.95 13.07
C ILE A 75 -18.81 -7.39 13.48
N HIS A 76 -18.92 -8.30 12.52
CA HIS A 76 -18.57 -9.71 12.70
C HIS A 76 -18.12 -10.36 11.39
N SER A 77 -17.76 -9.56 10.39
CA SER A 77 -17.26 -10.06 9.11
C SER A 77 -15.92 -9.42 8.75
N LEU A 78 -14.99 -10.27 8.37
CA LEU A 78 -13.67 -9.94 7.84
C LEU A 78 -13.75 -9.97 6.31
N LEU A 79 -13.43 -8.85 5.66
CA LEU A 79 -13.29 -8.82 4.21
C LEU A 79 -11.95 -9.46 3.83
N TYR A 80 -12.00 -10.65 3.24
CA TYR A 80 -10.80 -11.44 2.95
C TYR A 80 -9.97 -10.79 1.84
N ARG A 81 -8.68 -11.13 1.76
CA ARG A 81 -7.60 -10.41 1.05
C ARG A 81 -7.18 -9.10 1.71
N CYS A 82 -8.10 -8.16 1.97
CA CYS A 82 -7.73 -6.86 2.53
C CYS A 82 -7.68 -6.84 4.06
N GLY A 83 -8.35 -7.77 4.73
CA GLY A 83 -8.25 -7.98 6.18
C GLY A 83 -9.01 -6.97 7.04
N HIS A 84 -9.82 -6.08 6.44
CA HIS A 84 -10.58 -5.11 7.22
C HIS A 84 -11.88 -5.71 7.77
N MET A 85 -12.13 -5.48 9.05
CA MET A 85 -13.39 -5.80 9.73
C MET A 85 -14.19 -4.51 9.93
N CYS A 86 -15.05 -4.18 8.99
CA CYS A 86 -15.84 -2.94 9.03
C CYS A 86 -17.35 -3.15 8.79
N THR A 87 -17.78 -4.38 8.52
CA THR A 87 -19.17 -4.71 8.16
C THR A 87 -19.74 -5.86 9.00
N CYS A 88 -21.07 -5.95 9.06
CA CYS A 88 -21.80 -7.14 9.48
C CYS A 88 -21.95 -8.14 8.31
N SER A 89 -22.39 -9.38 8.56
CA SER A 89 -22.50 -10.44 7.53
C SER A 89 -23.36 -9.98 6.37
N LYS A 90 -24.56 -9.43 6.65
CA LYS A 90 -25.49 -9.01 5.60
C LYS A 90 -24.85 -8.00 4.64
N CYS A 91 -24.18 -6.98 5.18
CA CYS A 91 -23.52 -5.97 4.37
C CYS A 91 -22.28 -6.53 3.67
N ALA A 92 -21.54 -7.44 4.30
CA ALA A 92 -20.40 -8.11 3.68
C ALA A 92 -20.84 -9.00 2.50
N ASP A 93 -21.95 -9.73 2.64
CA ASP A 93 -22.52 -10.59 1.60
C ASP A 93 -23.00 -9.76 0.42
N SER A 94 -23.66 -8.61 0.66
CA SER A 94 -24.01 -7.66 -0.40
C SER A 94 -22.78 -7.16 -1.14
N LEU A 95 -21.70 -6.80 -0.42
CA LEU A 95 -20.45 -6.38 -1.06
C LEU A 95 -19.85 -7.47 -1.94
N VAL A 96 -19.92 -8.74 -1.53
CA VAL A 96 -19.46 -9.88 -2.36
C VAL A 96 -20.36 -10.05 -3.59
N GLN A 97 -21.69 -10.05 -3.42
CA GLN A 97 -22.66 -10.23 -4.50
C GLN A 97 -22.57 -9.13 -5.56
N ASP A 98 -22.47 -7.88 -5.11
CA ASP A 98 -22.41 -6.70 -5.97
C ASP A 98 -21.00 -6.44 -6.54
N LYS A 99 -20.02 -7.29 -6.19
CA LYS A 99 -18.59 -7.08 -6.52
C LYS A 99 -18.10 -5.71 -6.08
N GLY A 100 -18.56 -5.28 -4.91
CA GLY A 100 -18.22 -4.00 -4.29
C GLY A 100 -16.81 -3.96 -3.73
N ASN A 101 -16.45 -2.79 -3.21
CA ASN A 101 -15.14 -2.54 -2.61
C ASN A 101 -15.25 -2.35 -1.10
N CYS A 102 -14.16 -2.67 -0.40
CA CYS A 102 -14.04 -2.45 1.04
C CYS A 102 -14.21 -0.96 1.37
N PRO A 103 -15.11 -0.58 2.29
CA PRO A 103 -15.29 0.82 2.69
C PRO A 103 -14.03 1.50 3.23
N MET A 104 -13.11 0.72 3.83
CA MET A 104 -11.92 1.25 4.50
C MET A 104 -10.76 1.52 3.54
N CYS A 105 -10.50 0.60 2.60
CA CYS A 105 -9.30 0.64 1.75
C CYS A 105 -9.59 0.57 0.25
N ASN A 106 -10.87 0.53 -0.13
CA ASN A 106 -11.34 0.43 -1.50
C ASN A 106 -10.85 -0.81 -2.29
N ALA A 107 -10.31 -1.83 -1.61
CA ALA A 107 -9.93 -3.09 -2.23
C ALA A 107 -11.17 -3.90 -2.64
N PRO A 108 -11.16 -4.63 -3.78
CA PRO A 108 -12.29 -5.47 -4.19
C PRO A 108 -12.62 -6.53 -3.13
N VAL A 109 -13.91 -6.65 -2.81
CA VAL A 109 -14.40 -7.67 -1.88
C VAL A 109 -14.73 -8.92 -2.67
N VAL A 110 -13.82 -9.89 -2.62
CA VAL A 110 -13.98 -11.17 -3.32
C VAL A 110 -14.72 -12.18 -2.45
N GLU A 111 -14.44 -12.18 -1.15
CA GLU A 111 -15.03 -13.11 -0.19
C GLU A 111 -15.01 -12.48 1.22
N ALA A 112 -15.93 -12.91 2.08
CA ALA A 112 -16.06 -12.46 3.46
C ALA A 112 -16.08 -13.66 4.41
N VAL A 113 -15.39 -13.54 5.54
CA VAL A 113 -15.30 -14.58 6.57
C VAL A 113 -15.98 -14.09 7.83
N GLN A 114 -16.85 -14.91 8.39
CA GLN A 114 -17.48 -14.63 9.68
C GLN A 114 -16.45 -14.76 10.82
N ALA A 115 -16.35 -13.73 11.66
CA ALA A 115 -15.49 -13.70 12.83
C ALA A 115 -16.31 -13.86 14.11
N TYR A 116 -15.77 -14.65 15.04
CA TYR A 116 -16.32 -14.85 16.38
C TYR A 116 -15.25 -14.52 17.41
N PHE A 117 -15.62 -13.80 18.46
CA PHE A 117 -14.74 -13.51 19.58
C PHE A 117 -14.95 -14.59 20.64
N VAL A 118 -13.88 -15.30 20.99
CA VAL A 118 -13.82 -16.13 22.18
C VAL A 118 -13.49 -15.24 23.37
N GLN A 119 -14.31 -15.34 24.42
CA GLN A 119 -14.24 -14.54 25.63
C GLN A 119 -13.66 -15.36 26.78
#